data_AF-A0A958FB45-F1
#
_entry.id   AF-A0A958FB45-F1
#
_cell.length_a   1.000
_cell.length_b   1.000
_cell.length_c   1.000
_cell.angle_alpha   90.00
_cell.angle_beta   90.00
_cell.angle_gamma   90.00
#
_symmetry.space_group_name_H-M   'P 1'
#
loop_
_entity.id
_entity.type
_entity.pdbx_description
1 polymer ?
#
loop_
_entity_poly.entity_id
_entity_poly.type
_entity_poly.pdbx_seq_one_letter_code
_entity_poly.pdbx_strand_id
1 'polypeptide(L)'
;SLEVEEHSDGAVLRGLFGPKPNVWTLFMGMYLAIGFSGTTGLMFGLSQWSLGMPPLLLWSVPAALLAGAAVYGLALYGQRLSQEHMYVLRQFVDEAVD
;
A
#
# COMPACT_ATOMS: atom_id res chain seq x y z
N SER A 1 -5.95 -18.86 2.43
CA SER A 1 -5.83 -20.31 2.65
C SER A 1 -7.19 -20.93 2.43
N LEU A 2 -7.22 -22.18 1.98
CA LEU A 2 -8.44 -22.96 1.88
C LEU A 2 -8.35 -24.07 2.93
N GLU A 3 -9.29 -24.11 3.85
CA GLU A 3 -9.46 -25.19 4.82
C GLU A 3 -10.73 -25.97 4.48
N VAL A 4 -10.62 -27.29 4.49
CA VAL A 4 -11.74 -28.20 4.25
C VAL A 4 -12.03 -28.90 5.58
N GLU A 5 -13.21 -28.64 6.15
CA GLU A 5 -13.70 -29.35 7.33
C GLU A 5 -14.72 -30.40 6.87
N GLU A 6 -14.42 -31.69 7.05
CA GLU A 6 -15.38 -32.77 6.81
C GLU A 6 -16.40 -32.83 7.95
N HIS A 7 -17.68 -32.78 7.61
CA HIS A 7 -18.79 -32.94 8.53
C HIS A 7 -19.64 -34.16 8.15
N SER A 8 -20.40 -34.68 9.11
CA SER A 8 -21.18 -35.92 8.97
C SER A 8 -22.28 -35.88 7.89
N ASP A 9 -22.54 -34.71 7.31
CA ASP A 9 -23.59 -34.47 6.29
C ASP A 9 -23.03 -33.73 5.04
N GLY A 10 -21.69 -33.61 4.90
CA GLY A 10 -21.01 -32.92 3.79
C GLY A 10 -19.68 -32.27 4.19
N ALA A 11 -19.00 -31.61 3.24
CA ALA A 11 -17.74 -30.89 3.50
C ALA A 11 -17.96 -29.36 3.50
N VAL A 12 -17.39 -28.66 4.48
CA VAL A 12 -17.42 -27.19 4.57
C VAL A 12 -16.07 -26.63 4.12
N LEU A 13 -16.09 -25.80 3.07
CA LEU A 13 -14.90 -25.12 2.55
C LEU A 13 -14.81 -23.70 3.14
N ARG A 14 -13.73 -23.38 3.87
CA ARG A 14 -13.44 -22.02 4.37
C ARG A 14 -12.27 -21.41 3.59
N GLY A 15 -12.56 -20.34 2.84
CA GLY A 15 -11.55 -19.56 2.12
C GLY A 15 -11.23 -18.24 2.82
N LEU A 16 -10.01 -18.09 3.33
CA LEU A 16 -9.50 -16.80 3.78
C LEU A 16 -8.74 -16.14 2.63
N PHE A 17 -9.37 -15.14 2.02
CA PHE A 17 -8.79 -14.39 0.93
C PHE A 17 -8.59 -12.91 1.32
N GLY A 18 -7.43 -12.63 1.91
CA GLY A 18 -7.01 -11.27 2.26
C GLY A 18 -5.85 -10.82 1.38
N PRO A 19 -5.70 -9.50 1.12
CA PRO A 19 -4.48 -8.97 0.53
C PRO A 19 -3.28 -9.37 1.41
N LYS A 20 -2.20 -9.85 0.79
CA LYS A 20 -1.02 -10.34 1.51
C LYS A 20 -0.48 -9.24 2.43
N PRO A 21 -0.14 -9.54 3.71
CA PRO A 21 0.38 -8.56 4.67
C PRO A 21 1.56 -7.70 4.16
N ASN A 22 2.34 -8.26 3.22
CA ASN A 22 3.49 -7.62 2.60
C ASN A 22 3.18 -6.35 1.79
N VAL A 23 1.92 -6.14 1.39
CA VAL A 23 1.53 -4.95 0.62
C VAL A 23 1.44 -3.72 1.53
N TRP A 24 0.92 -3.90 2.75
CA TRP A 24 0.79 -2.81 3.71
C TRP A 24 2.15 -2.34 4.22
N THR A 25 3.08 -3.28 4.47
CA THR A 25 4.46 -2.95 4.87
C THR A 25 5.22 -2.17 3.80
N LEU A 26 4.99 -2.49 2.52
CA LEU A 26 5.55 -1.72 1.40
C LEU A 26 5.07 -0.27 1.41
N PHE A 27 3.76 -0.04 1.53
CA PHE A 27 3.20 1.31 1.60
C PHE A 27 3.70 2.09 2.82
N MET A 28 3.74 1.44 3.99
CA MET A 28 4.31 2.04 5.20
C MET A 28 5.78 2.44 4.99
N GLY A 29 6.58 1.57 4.37
CA GLY A 29 7.97 1.85 4.03
C GLY A 29 8.12 3.05 3.08
N MET A 30 7.26 3.14 2.05
CA MET A 30 7.25 4.29 1.14
C MET A 30 6.93 5.60 1.87
N TYR A 31 5.89 5.62 2.71
CA TYR A 31 5.55 6.82 3.50
C TYR A 31 6.67 7.22 4.46
N LEU A 32 7.33 6.26 5.11
CA LEU A 32 8.49 6.53 5.96
C LEU A 32 9.65 7.16 5.18
N ALA A 33 9.99 6.62 4.01
CA ALA A 33 11.05 7.17 3.16
C ALA A 33 10.71 8.58 2.66
N ILE A 34 9.46 8.82 2.27
CA ILE A 34 8.97 10.14 1.83
C ILE A 34 9.00 11.15 2.98
N GLY A 35 8.47 10.78 4.15
CA GLY A 35 8.47 11.65 5.33
C GLY A 35 9.89 11.98 5.80
N PHE A 36 10.79 10.99 5.79
CA PHE A 36 12.18 11.17 6.15
C PHE A 36 12.92 12.11 5.18
N SER A 37 12.75 11.92 3.87
CA SER A 37 13.37 12.79 2.87
C SER A 37 12.82 14.22 2.90
N GLY A 38 11.51 14.40 3.06
CA GLY A 38 10.88 15.71 3.21
C GLY A 38 11.33 16.44 4.49
N THR A 39 11.41 15.74 5.62
CA THR A 39 11.87 16.34 6.90
C THR A 39 13.34 16.72 6.83
N THR A 40 14.19 15.84 6.28
CA THR A 40 15.60 16.12 6.08
C THR A 40 15.79 17.34 5.19
N GLY A 41 15.15 17.36 4.02
CA GLY A 41 15.29 18.47 3.11
C GLY A 41 14.67 19.78 3.63
N LEU A 42 13.63 19.72 4.47
CA LEU A 42 13.13 20.89 5.20
C LEU A 42 14.20 21.45 6.16
N MET A 43 14.80 20.60 7.00
CA MET A 43 15.83 21.05 7.96
C MET A 43 17.05 21.65 7.25
N PHE A 44 17.56 20.97 6.23
CA PHE A 44 18.70 21.46 5.43
C PHE A 44 18.34 22.68 4.58
N GLY A 45 17.11 22.75 4.07
CA GLY A 45 16.62 23.87 3.28
C GLY A 45 16.46 25.14 4.11
N LEU A 46 15.91 25.02 5.33
CA LEU A 46 15.83 26.11 6.29
C LEU A 46 17.23 26.59 6.73
N SER A 47 18.16 25.65 6.94
CA SER A 47 19.56 25.98 7.23
C SER A 47 20.22 26.78 6.10
N GLN A 48 20.06 26.35 4.84
CA GLN A 48 20.56 27.09 3.67
C GLN A 48 19.94 28.48 3.56
N TRP A 49 18.62 28.58 3.77
CA TRP A 49 17.93 29.87 3.71
C TRP A 49 18.44 30.82 4.80
N SER A 50 18.66 30.30 6.01
CA SER A 50 19.23 31.07 7.13
C SER A 50 20.67 31.54 6.87
N LEU A 51 21.43 30.80 6.05
CA LEU A 51 22.79 31.15 5.65
C LEU A 51 22.86 32.08 4.43
N GLY A 52 21.70 32.51 3.91
CA GLY A 52 21.63 33.32 2.68
C GLY A 52 22.00 32.53 1.40
N MET A 53 22.07 31.21 1.49
CA MET A 53 22.33 30.32 0.36
C MET A 53 21.01 30.01 -0.37
N PRO A 54 21.07 29.73 -1.69
CA PRO A 54 19.88 29.31 -2.44
C PRO A 54 19.30 28.02 -1.83
N PRO A 55 18.05 28.03 -1.32
CA PRO A 55 17.54 26.92 -0.53
C PRO A 55 16.95 25.83 -1.43
N LEU A 56 17.80 25.20 -2.25
CA LEU A 56 17.38 24.17 -3.21
C LEU A 56 16.67 23.00 -2.52
N LEU A 57 17.09 22.65 -1.30
CA LEU A 57 16.47 21.55 -0.55
C LEU A 57 15.06 21.87 -0.02
N LEU A 58 14.60 23.12 0.03
CA LEU A 58 13.20 23.41 0.38
C LEU A 58 12.21 22.80 -0.63
N TRP A 59 12.63 22.59 -1.88
CA TRP A 59 11.82 21.92 -2.91
C TRP A 59 11.54 20.44 -2.61
N SER A 60 12.31 19.83 -1.68
CA SER A 60 12.02 18.47 -1.22
C SER A 60 10.65 18.36 -0.53
N VAL A 61 10.14 19.44 0.06
CA VAL A 61 8.86 19.46 0.79
C VAL A 61 7.67 19.29 -0.16
N PRO A 62 7.48 20.14 -1.19
CA PRO A 62 6.41 19.91 -2.17
C PRO A 62 6.63 18.61 -2.96
N ALA A 63 7.87 18.20 -3.23
CA ALA A 63 8.15 16.92 -3.86
C ALA A 63 7.70 15.73 -2.99
N ALA A 64 7.96 15.77 -1.68
CA ALA A 64 7.52 14.75 -0.74
C ALA A 64 5.98 14.71 -0.62
N LEU A 65 5.31 15.88 -0.62
CA LEU A 65 3.84 15.94 -0.63
C LEU A 65 3.25 15.31 -1.90
N LEU A 66 3.80 15.63 -3.07
CA LEU A 66 3.39 15.04 -4.34
C LEU A 66 3.64 13.53 -4.39
N ALA A 67 4.80 13.07 -3.92
CA ALA A 67 5.12 11.65 -3.82
C ALA A 67 4.16 10.93 -2.88
N GLY A 68 3.85 11.52 -1.71
CA GLY A 68 2.87 10.96 -0.77
C GLY A 68 1.48 10.86 -1.38
N ALA A 69 1.03 11.88 -2.10
CA ALA A 69 -0.25 11.85 -2.82
C ALA A 69 -0.27 10.77 -3.92
N ALA A 70 0.84 10.58 -4.64
CA ALA A 70 0.95 9.52 -5.64
C ALA A 70 0.87 8.12 -5.01
N VAL A 71 1.58 7.90 -3.89
CA VAL A 71 1.51 6.63 -3.14
C VAL A 71 0.09 6.38 -2.63
N TYR A 72 -0.60 7.41 -2.15
CA TYR A 72 -1.99 7.31 -1.73
C TYR A 72 -2.92 6.92 -2.88
N GLY A 73 -2.75 7.55 -4.05
CA GLY A 73 -3.51 7.20 -5.26
C GLY A 73 -3.26 5.75 -5.71
N LEU A 74 -2.01 5.30 -5.68
CA LEU A 74 -1.64 3.92 -5.98
C LEU A 74 -2.25 2.93 -4.98
N ALA A 75 -2.29 3.27 -3.69
CA ALA A 75 -2.92 2.43 -2.67
C ALA A 75 -4.43 2.28 -2.92
N LEU A 76 -5.13 3.37 -3.24
CA LEU A 76 -6.54 3.36 -3.62
C LEU A 76 -6.80 2.49 -4.86
N TYR A 77 -5.94 2.62 -5.88
CA TYR A 77 -6.07 1.85 -7.11
C TYR A 77 -5.79 0.36 -6.89
N GLY A 78 -4.74 0.05 -6.13
CA GLY A 78 -4.37 -1.31 -5.76
C GLY A 78 -5.46 -2.02 -4.96
N GLN A 79 -6.16 -1.31 -4.07
CA GLN A 79 -7.31 -1.87 -3.36
C GLN A 79 -8.45 -2.24 -4.32
N ARG A 80 -8.77 -1.41 -5.31
CA ARG A 80 -9.83 -1.69 -6.29
C ARG A 80 -9.50 -2.90 -7.17
N LEU A 81 -8.30 -2.94 -7.72
CA LEU A 81 -7.85 -4.06 -8.56
C LEU A 81 -7.85 -5.39 -7.79
N SER A 82 -7.40 -5.36 -6.53
CA SER A 82 -7.39 -6.56 -5.69
C SER A 82 -8.78 -7.09 -5.36
N GLN A 83 -9.84 -6.25 -5.39
CA GLN A 83 -11.21 -6.69 -5.20
C GLN A 83 -11.77 -7.40 -6.44
N GLU A 84 -11.45 -6.91 -7.64
CA GLU A 84 -11.88 -7.54 -8.90
C GLU A 84 -11.28 -8.95 -9.04
N HIS A 85 -9.99 -9.11 -8.76
CA HIS A 85 -9.34 -10.43 -8.79
C HIS A 85 -9.89 -11.39 -7.74
N MET A 86 -10.42 -10.87 -6.62
CA MET A 86 -11.00 -11.70 -5.58
C MET A 86 -12.30 -12.36 -6.02
N TYR A 87 -13.10 -11.63 -6.80
CA TYR A 87 -14.37 -12.12 -7.32
C TYR A 87 -14.16 -13.29 -8.29
N VAL A 88 -13.16 -13.18 -9.16
CA VAL A 88 -12.78 -14.24 -10.11
C VAL A 88 -12.32 -15.50 -9.38
N LEU A 89 -11.51 -15.36 -8.33
CA LEU A 89 -11.00 -16.51 -7.58
C LEU A 89 -12.12 -17.21 -6.81
N ARG A 90 -13.07 -16.45 -6.26
CA ARG A 90 -14.26 -17.01 -5.62
C ARG A 90 -15.15 -17.74 -6.62
N GLN A 91 -15.40 -17.14 -7.77
CA GLN A 91 -16.19 -17.77 -8.83
C GLN A 91 -15.55 -19.07 -9.32
N PHE A 92 -14.23 -19.12 -9.50
CA PHE A 92 -13.52 -20.34 -9.86
C PHE A 92 -13.64 -21.46 -8.81
N VAL A 93 -13.64 -21.09 -7.52
CA VAL A 93 -13.83 -22.07 -6.43
C VAL A 93 -15.28 -22.57 -6.39
N ASP A 94 -16.26 -21.67 -6.54
CA ASP A 94 -17.67 -22.06 -6.60
C ASP A 94 -17.94 -22.99 -7.80
N GLU A 95 -17.38 -22.70 -8.98
CA GLU A 95 -17.47 -23.56 -10.19
C GLU A 95 -16.76 -24.91 -10.05
N ALA A 96 -15.73 -25.01 -9.20
CA ALA A 96 -14.98 -26.26 -8.99
C ALA A 96 -15.60 -27.16 -7.91
N VAL A 97 -16.52 -26.62 -7.11
CA VAL A 97 -17.23 -27.34 -6.03
C VAL A 97 -18.61 -27.82 -6.48
N ASP A 98 -19.22 -27.20 -7.49
CA ASP A 98 -20.36 -27.73 -8.26
C ASP A 98 -19.96 -28.99 -9.09
#